data_AF-M7SSW6-F1
#
_entry.id   AF-M7SSW6-F1
#
_cell.length_a   1.000
_cell.length_b   1.000
_cell.length_c   1.000
_cell.angle_alpha   90.00
_cell.angle_beta   90.00
_cell.angle_gamma   90.00
#
_symmetry.space_group_name_H-M   'P 1'
#
loop_
_entity.id
_entity.type
_entity.pdbx_description
1 polymer ?
#
loop_
_entity_poly.entity_id
_entity_poly.type
_entity_poly.pdbx_seq_one_letter_code
_entity_poly.pdbx_strand_id
1 'polypeptide(L)'
;MAVRGQDIAIIGTGCRFAGGATSPSKLWDLLSAPRLVASEVPALKGFYHDDRHYHGHANVKEAYLLAGEGVVRRFDAAFFSINPLEAKALDPQIRLLLETVYEALEAAGQTIDGLKGSDTAVYAGQSANDYQLLMYRDLESTATYHATGTSRSMLSNRVSYFFDWHGPSMTSSNLLYDVGDFIAESNFQMLSPDARSRMWDADANGYARGEGVATLLLKTRQAAEADGDHIECIIRETALNQDGRTPGQTMPSAAAQTQLIRDCYARAGLDLTNPGHHPQYFEAHGTGTPAGDPIEAEAIRSAFITNKKMQEYGLPVLPLFVGSSKTVIGHTEATAGLAGLLKASLALQNSMIPPNILLNRLNPHIDLFHDKLQVPISLIPWPVLKGDKGLNGLKWA
;
A
#
# COMPACT_ATOMS: atom_id res chain seq x y z
N MET A 1 -17.33 10.81 -5.46
CA MET A 1 -16.13 11.55 -5.95
C MET A 1 -16.16 12.91 -5.27
N ALA A 2 -15.07 13.35 -4.63
CA ALA A 2 -15.06 14.61 -3.90
C ALA A 2 -15.16 15.84 -4.83
N VAL A 3 -15.65 16.96 -4.31
CA VAL A 3 -15.52 18.26 -4.98
C VAL A 3 -14.04 18.66 -4.90
N ARG A 4 -13.45 19.15 -6.01
CA ARG A 4 -12.04 19.59 -6.04
C ARG A 4 -11.75 20.59 -4.91
N GLY A 5 -10.67 20.36 -4.17
CA GLY A 5 -10.25 21.23 -3.07
C GLY A 5 -10.97 21.01 -1.73
N GLN A 6 -11.67 19.89 -1.55
CA GLN A 6 -12.15 19.46 -0.23
C GLN A 6 -11.21 18.43 0.39
N ASP A 7 -10.64 18.77 1.56
CA ASP A 7 -9.91 17.83 2.43
C ASP A 7 -10.78 16.58 2.73
N ILE A 8 -10.17 15.40 2.66
CA ILE A 8 -10.79 14.12 3.06
C ILE A 8 -10.15 13.64 4.36
N ALA A 9 -10.98 13.30 5.35
CA ALA A 9 -10.52 12.73 6.61
C ALA A 9 -10.51 11.20 6.55
N ILE A 10 -9.41 10.59 6.99
CA ILE A 10 -9.38 9.19 7.43
C ILE A 10 -9.88 9.20 8.88
N ILE A 11 -11.01 8.53 9.14
CA ILE A 11 -11.65 8.52 10.46
C ILE A 11 -11.49 7.20 11.23
N GLY A 12 -11.13 6.11 10.54
CA GLY A 12 -10.78 4.84 11.17
C GLY A 12 -10.15 3.86 10.18
N THR A 13 -9.30 2.97 10.69
CA THR A 13 -8.52 2.05 9.86
C THR A 13 -8.44 0.63 10.41
N GLY A 14 -8.48 -0.35 9.51
CA GLY A 14 -8.34 -1.78 9.82
C GLY A 14 -7.34 -2.43 8.87
N CYS A 15 -6.50 -3.34 9.36
CA CYS A 15 -5.49 -3.99 8.50
C CYS A 15 -4.98 -5.37 8.97
N ARG A 16 -4.42 -6.10 8.02
CA ARG A 16 -3.67 -7.36 8.17
C ARG A 16 -2.45 -7.31 7.25
N PHE A 17 -1.25 -7.43 7.82
CA PHE A 17 -0.01 -7.54 7.07
C PHE A 17 0.90 -8.64 7.64
N ALA A 18 1.94 -8.98 6.89
CA ALA A 18 2.97 -9.94 7.27
C ALA A 18 3.60 -9.65 8.64
N GLY A 19 4.22 -10.67 9.24
CA GLY A 19 4.92 -10.54 10.52
C GLY A 19 4.05 -10.42 11.77
N GLY A 20 2.73 -10.48 11.66
CA GLY A 20 1.79 -10.38 12.78
C GLY A 20 1.20 -8.98 13.00
N ALA A 21 1.33 -8.08 12.01
CA ALA A 21 0.71 -6.77 11.99
C ALA A 21 -0.81 -6.88 11.74
N THR A 22 -1.57 -7.28 12.78
CA THR A 22 -3.03 -7.49 12.72
C THR A 22 -3.86 -6.28 13.17
N SER A 23 -3.28 -5.08 13.22
CA SER A 23 -3.96 -3.80 13.49
C SER A 23 -3.00 -2.65 13.17
N PRO A 24 -3.48 -1.39 13.04
CA PRO A 24 -2.62 -0.23 12.81
C PRO A 24 -1.53 -0.07 13.89
N SER A 25 -1.84 -0.35 15.17
CA SER A 25 -0.85 -0.35 16.25
C SER A 25 0.24 -1.42 16.06
N LYS A 26 -0.13 -2.66 15.73
CA LYS A 26 0.86 -3.73 15.50
C LYS A 26 1.68 -3.54 14.22
N LEU A 27 1.09 -2.86 13.23
CA LEU A 27 1.81 -2.39 12.05
C LEU A 27 2.83 -1.32 12.45
N TRP A 28 2.47 -0.38 13.32
CA TRP A 28 3.42 0.61 13.86
C TRP A 28 4.54 -0.04 14.70
N ASP A 29 4.24 -1.03 15.54
CA ASP A 29 5.26 -1.78 16.30
C ASP A 29 6.28 -2.42 15.34
N LEU A 30 5.80 -3.07 14.27
CA LEU A 30 6.64 -3.68 13.25
C LEU A 30 7.39 -2.65 12.38
N LEU A 31 6.81 -1.49 12.10
CA LEU A 31 7.45 -0.44 11.30
C LEU A 31 8.48 0.36 12.10
N SER A 32 8.27 0.56 13.40
CA SER A 32 9.19 1.32 14.26
C SER A 32 10.36 0.48 14.79
N ALA A 33 10.16 -0.83 14.98
CA ALA A 33 11.20 -1.81 15.27
C ALA A 33 11.28 -2.91 14.18
N PRO A 34 11.67 -2.56 12.94
CA PRO A 34 11.58 -3.45 11.79
C PRO A 34 12.57 -4.62 11.83
N ARG A 35 12.05 -5.77 11.39
CA ARG A 35 12.74 -7.05 11.28
C ARG A 35 12.30 -7.73 9.99
N LEU A 36 13.06 -8.71 9.52
CA LEU A 36 12.60 -9.58 8.43
C LEU A 36 11.44 -10.47 8.89
N VAL A 37 10.41 -10.54 8.07
CA VAL A 37 9.18 -11.32 8.33
C VAL A 37 8.72 -12.17 7.13
N ALA A 38 9.58 -12.30 6.11
CA ALA A 38 9.39 -13.26 5.04
C ALA A 38 9.50 -14.70 5.57
N SER A 39 8.81 -15.63 4.91
CA SER A 39 8.77 -17.05 5.26
C SER A 39 8.68 -17.90 3.99
N GLU A 40 9.14 -19.15 4.04
CA GLU A 40 8.96 -20.11 2.94
C GLU A 40 7.49 -20.22 2.51
N VAL A 41 7.25 -20.33 1.20
CA VAL A 41 5.92 -20.56 0.61
C VAL A 41 5.76 -22.07 0.36
N PRO A 42 4.97 -22.81 1.15
CA PRO A 42 4.93 -24.28 1.07
C PRO A 42 4.48 -24.82 -0.30
N ALA A 43 3.69 -24.03 -1.04
CA ALA A 43 3.21 -24.37 -2.38
C ALA A 43 4.31 -24.37 -3.46
N LEU A 44 5.42 -23.65 -3.26
CA LEU A 44 6.56 -23.63 -4.20
C LEU A 44 7.46 -24.87 -4.08
N LYS A 45 7.20 -25.76 -3.10
CA LYS A 45 7.94 -27.00 -2.92
C LYS A 45 7.67 -27.96 -4.09
N GLY A 46 8.68 -28.14 -4.95
CA GLY A 46 8.58 -28.91 -6.19
C GLY A 46 8.40 -28.04 -7.45
N PHE A 47 8.25 -26.73 -7.29
CA PHE A 47 8.20 -25.74 -8.39
C PHE A 47 9.38 -24.75 -8.33
N TYR A 48 10.39 -24.99 -7.50
CA TYR A 48 11.57 -24.14 -7.37
C TYR A 48 12.71 -24.57 -8.30
N HIS A 49 13.41 -23.60 -8.90
CA HIS A 49 14.68 -23.84 -9.59
C HIS A 49 15.63 -22.63 -9.43
N ASP A 50 16.93 -22.86 -9.23
CA ASP A 50 17.91 -21.77 -8.99
C ASP A 50 18.13 -20.89 -10.23
N ASP A 51 18.08 -21.47 -11.44
CA ASP A 51 18.09 -20.70 -12.69
C ASP A 51 16.68 -20.15 -13.00
N ARG A 52 16.56 -18.82 -12.98
CA ARG A 52 15.36 -18.03 -13.35
C ARG A 52 14.94 -18.15 -14.83
N HIS A 53 15.75 -18.75 -15.68
CA HIS A 53 15.40 -19.04 -17.07
C HIS A 53 14.78 -20.44 -17.25
N TYR A 54 14.70 -21.23 -16.18
CA TYR A 54 14.13 -22.58 -16.23
C TYR A 54 12.60 -22.54 -16.24
N HIS A 55 12.01 -22.91 -17.37
CA HIS A 55 10.59 -22.72 -17.64
C HIS A 55 9.66 -23.44 -16.64
N GLY A 56 8.57 -22.77 -16.25
CA GLY A 56 7.52 -23.34 -15.39
C GLY A 56 7.90 -23.46 -13.91
N HIS A 57 9.00 -22.82 -13.49
CA HIS A 57 9.49 -22.84 -12.10
C HIS A 57 9.65 -21.40 -11.57
N ALA A 58 9.51 -21.23 -10.27
CA ALA A 58 9.82 -19.98 -9.57
C ALA A 58 11.29 -20.00 -9.08
N ASN A 59 11.95 -18.85 -9.18
CA ASN A 59 13.34 -18.68 -8.73
C ASN A 59 13.46 -18.13 -7.29
N VAL A 60 12.36 -18.17 -6.53
CA VAL A 60 12.24 -17.65 -5.16
C VAL A 60 11.56 -18.71 -4.26
N LYS A 61 11.91 -18.73 -2.96
CA LYS A 61 11.33 -19.69 -1.97
C LYS A 61 10.45 -19.01 -0.92
N GLU A 62 10.68 -17.73 -0.64
CA GLU A 62 10.03 -16.99 0.44
C GLU A 62 9.06 -15.92 -0.09
N ALA A 63 8.08 -15.55 0.73
CA ALA A 63 7.24 -14.37 0.55
C ALA A 63 6.84 -13.78 1.92
N TYR A 64 6.33 -12.55 1.93
CA TYR A 64 5.85 -11.88 3.14
C TYR A 64 4.39 -12.26 3.40
N LEU A 65 4.16 -13.46 3.96
CA LEU A 65 2.83 -14.04 4.16
C LEU A 65 2.11 -13.55 5.44
N LEU A 66 0.79 -13.65 5.49
CA LEU A 66 -0.01 -13.37 6.68
C LEU A 66 0.28 -14.41 7.78
N ALA A 67 1.07 -14.00 8.78
CA ALA A 67 1.66 -14.91 9.75
C ALA A 67 0.64 -15.51 10.74
N GLY A 68 0.53 -16.85 10.71
CA GLY A 68 -0.20 -17.66 11.70
C GLY A 68 -0.98 -18.81 11.05
N GLU A 69 -0.93 -20.01 11.63
CA GLU A 69 -1.62 -21.16 11.07
C GLU A 69 -3.12 -20.89 10.88
N GLY A 70 -3.60 -21.06 9.65
CA GLY A 70 -5.00 -20.88 9.31
C GLY A 70 -5.52 -19.45 9.41
N VAL A 71 -4.69 -18.40 9.44
CA VAL A 71 -5.17 -16.99 9.36
C VAL A 71 -6.12 -16.80 8.17
N VAL A 72 -5.70 -17.19 6.97
CA VAL A 72 -6.51 -17.15 5.73
C VAL A 72 -7.65 -18.19 5.67
N ARG A 73 -7.79 -19.05 6.70
CA ARG A 73 -8.82 -20.10 6.80
C ARG A 73 -9.88 -19.82 7.87
N ARG A 74 -9.57 -18.99 8.87
CA ARG A 74 -10.52 -18.52 9.88
C ARG A 74 -11.40 -17.41 9.29
N PHE A 75 -12.63 -17.31 9.81
CA PHE A 75 -13.62 -16.28 9.51
C PHE A 75 -14.82 -16.48 10.43
N ASP A 76 -15.37 -15.42 11.03
CA ASP A 76 -16.63 -15.51 11.78
C ASP A 76 -17.85 -15.43 10.84
N ALA A 77 -18.14 -16.55 10.17
CA ALA A 77 -19.29 -16.65 9.30
C ALA A 77 -20.63 -16.43 10.01
N ALA A 78 -20.72 -16.66 11.33
CA ALA A 78 -21.96 -16.46 12.09
C ALA A 78 -22.23 -14.97 12.32
N PHE A 79 -21.21 -14.20 12.70
CA PHE A 79 -21.28 -12.74 12.79
C PHE A 79 -21.70 -12.12 11.46
N PHE A 80 -21.05 -12.52 10.36
CA PHE A 80 -21.37 -12.01 9.02
C PHE A 80 -22.65 -12.63 8.38
N SER A 81 -23.44 -13.40 9.13
CA SER A 81 -24.68 -14.06 8.67
C SER A 81 -24.53 -14.94 7.42
N ILE A 82 -23.35 -15.52 7.21
CA ILE A 82 -22.97 -16.35 6.05
C ILE A 82 -23.08 -17.84 6.41
N ASN A 83 -23.63 -18.64 5.51
CA ASN A 83 -23.78 -20.09 5.74
C ASN A 83 -22.39 -20.79 5.80
N PRO A 84 -22.15 -21.74 6.72
CA PRO A 84 -20.88 -22.49 6.79
C PRO A 84 -20.47 -23.26 5.52
N LEU A 85 -21.40 -23.55 4.60
CA LEU A 85 -21.11 -24.09 3.26
C LEU A 85 -20.69 -23.01 2.28
N GLU A 86 -21.25 -21.80 2.40
CA GLU A 86 -20.87 -20.64 1.61
C GLU A 86 -19.51 -20.09 2.04
N ALA A 87 -19.27 -19.98 3.35
CA ALA A 87 -18.00 -19.51 3.94
C ALA A 87 -16.77 -20.28 3.43
N LYS A 88 -16.92 -21.58 3.14
CA LYS A 88 -15.90 -22.45 2.55
C LYS A 88 -15.61 -22.18 1.07
N ALA A 89 -16.52 -21.53 0.36
CA ALA A 89 -16.38 -21.16 -1.05
C ALA A 89 -16.03 -19.68 -1.25
N LEU A 90 -16.06 -18.86 -0.20
CA LEU A 90 -15.59 -17.48 -0.26
C LEU A 90 -14.07 -17.44 -0.35
N ASP A 91 -13.54 -16.66 -1.29
CA ASP A 91 -12.13 -16.29 -1.34
C ASP A 91 -11.70 -15.67 0.00
N PRO A 92 -10.57 -16.08 0.61
CA PRO A 92 -9.99 -15.43 1.79
C PRO A 92 -9.96 -13.89 1.76
N GLN A 93 -9.73 -13.24 0.60
CA GLN A 93 -9.72 -11.76 0.54
C GLN A 93 -11.10 -11.15 0.82
N ILE A 94 -12.21 -11.82 0.46
CA ILE A 94 -13.57 -11.39 0.85
C ILE A 94 -13.73 -11.48 2.37
N ARG A 95 -13.30 -12.61 2.95
CA ARG A 95 -13.44 -12.90 4.38
C ARG A 95 -12.64 -11.92 5.24
N LEU A 96 -11.38 -11.69 4.89
CA LEU A 96 -10.51 -10.73 5.57
C LEU A 96 -10.96 -9.28 5.37
N LEU A 97 -11.50 -8.92 4.19
CA LEU A 97 -12.03 -7.57 3.94
C LEU A 97 -13.27 -7.26 4.79
N LEU A 98 -14.17 -8.23 4.96
CA LEU A 98 -15.33 -8.07 5.86
C LEU A 98 -14.88 -7.81 7.30
N GLU A 99 -13.87 -8.53 7.79
CA GLU A 99 -13.26 -8.30 9.10
C GLU A 99 -12.61 -6.91 9.19
N THR A 100 -11.75 -6.50 8.24
CA THR A 100 -11.07 -5.19 8.33
C THR A 100 -11.99 -4.00 8.08
N VAL A 101 -13.13 -4.16 7.39
CA VAL A 101 -14.16 -3.11 7.32
C VAL A 101 -14.87 -2.96 8.67
N TYR A 102 -15.23 -4.06 9.33
CA TYR A 102 -15.83 -3.98 10.66
C TYR A 102 -14.88 -3.30 11.67
N GLU A 103 -13.61 -3.67 11.68
CA GLU A 103 -12.60 -3.03 12.54
C GLU A 103 -12.37 -1.55 12.21
N ALA A 104 -12.46 -1.15 10.93
CA ALA A 104 -12.37 0.26 10.55
C ALA A 104 -13.60 1.09 10.99
N LEU A 105 -14.77 0.46 11.13
CA LEU A 105 -15.95 1.07 11.76
C LEU A 105 -15.75 1.24 13.27
N GLU A 106 -15.32 0.19 13.97
CA GLU A 106 -15.02 0.25 15.40
C GLU A 106 -13.93 1.30 15.73
N ALA A 107 -12.86 1.37 14.93
CA ALA A 107 -11.81 2.36 15.07
C ALA A 107 -12.31 3.81 14.90
N ALA A 108 -13.32 4.02 14.05
CA ALA A 108 -13.98 5.32 13.87
C ALA A 108 -15.07 5.63 14.91
N GLY A 109 -15.41 4.69 15.80
CA GLY A 109 -16.58 4.80 16.68
C GLY A 109 -17.93 4.69 15.95
N GLN A 110 -17.92 4.24 14.70
CA GLN A 110 -19.10 4.11 13.84
C GLN A 110 -19.78 2.74 14.03
N THR A 111 -21.10 2.69 13.86
CA THR A 111 -21.90 1.47 14.10
C THR A 111 -22.58 0.96 12.84
N ILE A 112 -22.80 -0.35 12.75
CA ILE A 112 -23.49 -0.98 11.62
C ILE A 112 -24.89 -0.40 11.45
N ASP A 113 -25.69 -0.33 12.54
CA ASP A 113 -27.04 0.24 12.50
C ASP A 113 -27.04 1.74 12.20
N GLY A 114 -26.02 2.49 12.62
CA GLY A 114 -25.91 3.93 12.38
C GLY A 114 -25.61 4.31 10.91
N LEU A 115 -24.95 3.42 10.15
CA LEU A 115 -24.69 3.60 8.72
C LEU A 115 -25.64 2.79 7.81
N LYS A 116 -26.63 2.12 8.39
CA LYS A 116 -27.55 1.25 7.67
C LYS A 116 -28.44 2.03 6.71
N GLY A 117 -28.47 1.63 5.44
CA GLY A 117 -29.21 2.31 4.37
C GLY A 117 -28.59 3.64 3.93
N SER A 118 -27.31 3.89 4.24
CA SER A 118 -26.60 5.10 3.83
C SER A 118 -26.01 5.00 2.41
N ASP A 119 -25.77 6.15 1.77
CA ASP A 119 -25.06 6.28 0.48
C ASP A 119 -23.54 5.96 0.57
N THR A 120 -23.12 5.15 1.54
CA THR A 120 -21.71 4.78 1.76
C THR A 120 -21.17 3.98 0.55
N ALA A 121 -20.04 4.42 0.02
CA ALA A 121 -19.40 3.84 -1.16
C ALA A 121 -18.28 2.88 -0.78
N VAL A 122 -18.11 1.79 -1.55
CA VAL A 122 -17.09 0.75 -1.33
C VAL A 122 -16.16 0.64 -2.53
N TYR A 123 -14.86 0.80 -2.29
CA TYR A 123 -13.79 0.66 -3.28
C TYR A 123 -12.76 -0.40 -2.79
N ALA A 124 -12.78 -1.63 -3.34
CA ALA A 124 -12.14 -2.86 -2.79
C ALA A 124 -11.18 -3.60 -3.78
N GLY A 125 -11.00 -4.95 -3.70
CA GLY A 125 -10.43 -5.89 -4.73
C GLY A 125 -9.25 -6.83 -4.30
N GLN A 126 -8.66 -7.82 -5.02
CA GLN A 126 -8.83 -8.53 -6.34
C GLN A 126 -8.16 -8.20 -7.73
N SER A 127 -6.81 -8.16 -7.78
CA SER A 127 -5.97 -8.30 -9.00
C SER A 127 -5.65 -9.78 -9.28
N ALA A 128 -5.07 -10.44 -8.28
CA ALA A 128 -4.84 -11.87 -8.19
C ALA A 128 -6.15 -12.59 -7.81
N ASN A 129 -6.34 -13.79 -8.35
CA ASN A 129 -7.64 -14.50 -8.39
C ASN A 129 -7.49 -16.00 -8.15
N ASP A 130 -6.54 -16.29 -7.28
CA ASP A 130 -5.88 -17.58 -7.13
C ASP A 130 -6.83 -18.62 -6.53
N TYR A 131 -7.73 -18.18 -5.63
CA TYR A 131 -8.73 -19.06 -5.06
C TYR A 131 -9.71 -19.60 -6.11
N GLN A 132 -10.08 -18.79 -7.11
CA GLN A 132 -10.87 -19.25 -8.25
C GLN A 132 -10.10 -20.27 -9.10
N LEU A 133 -8.82 -20.02 -9.37
CA LEU A 133 -7.96 -20.94 -10.13
C LEU A 133 -7.77 -22.28 -9.40
N LEU A 134 -7.58 -22.25 -8.08
CA LEU A 134 -7.49 -23.45 -7.24
C LEU A 134 -8.79 -24.26 -7.26
N MET A 135 -9.96 -23.61 -7.15
CA MET A 135 -11.26 -24.31 -7.19
C MET A 135 -11.56 -24.92 -8.56
N TYR A 136 -11.07 -24.34 -9.66
CA TYR A 136 -11.21 -24.94 -11.00
C TYR A 136 -10.29 -26.13 -11.29
N ARG A 137 -9.36 -26.49 -10.39
CA ARG A 137 -8.47 -27.66 -10.59
C ARG A 137 -9.19 -29.00 -10.54
N ASP A 138 -10.32 -29.07 -9.83
CA ASP A 138 -11.18 -30.25 -9.77
C ASP A 138 -12.64 -29.82 -9.91
N LEU A 139 -13.18 -30.00 -11.11
CA LEU A 139 -14.55 -29.61 -11.45
C LEU A 139 -15.61 -30.44 -10.71
N GLU A 140 -15.30 -31.68 -10.30
CA GLU A 140 -16.22 -32.52 -9.51
C GLU A 140 -16.35 -31.99 -8.07
N SER A 141 -15.33 -31.27 -7.58
CA SER A 141 -15.32 -30.62 -6.26
C SER A 141 -15.96 -29.22 -6.21
N THR A 142 -16.42 -28.67 -7.34
CA THR A 142 -16.87 -27.27 -7.46
C THR A 142 -17.97 -26.94 -6.46
N ALA A 143 -17.67 -26.09 -5.46
CA ALA A 143 -18.63 -25.75 -4.42
C ALA A 143 -19.83 -24.93 -4.95
N THR A 144 -21.02 -25.19 -4.42
CA THR A 144 -22.31 -24.57 -4.83
C THR A 144 -22.27 -23.03 -4.90
N TYR A 145 -21.51 -22.40 -4.00
CA TYR A 145 -21.41 -20.94 -3.89
C TYR A 145 -20.22 -20.34 -4.67
N HIS A 146 -19.47 -21.13 -5.46
CA HIS A 146 -18.26 -20.69 -6.17
C HIS A 146 -18.42 -19.36 -6.91
N ALA A 147 -19.49 -19.22 -7.71
CA ALA A 147 -19.71 -18.03 -8.54
C ALA A 147 -19.90 -16.73 -7.75
N THR A 148 -20.52 -16.80 -6.56
CA THR A 148 -20.67 -15.64 -5.65
C THR A 148 -19.57 -15.58 -4.58
N GLY A 149 -18.72 -16.60 -4.49
CA GLY A 149 -17.60 -16.69 -3.56
C GLY A 149 -16.24 -16.25 -4.13
N THR A 150 -16.08 -16.26 -5.46
CA THR A 150 -14.78 -15.96 -6.11
C THR A 150 -14.84 -14.91 -7.23
N SER A 151 -16.04 -14.43 -7.61
CA SER A 151 -16.15 -13.36 -8.61
C SER A 151 -15.65 -12.03 -8.03
N ARG A 152 -14.77 -11.33 -8.75
CA ARG A 152 -14.09 -10.11 -8.28
C ARG A 152 -15.04 -9.04 -7.72
N SER A 153 -16.18 -8.81 -8.38
CA SER A 153 -17.16 -7.81 -7.93
C SER A 153 -17.78 -8.14 -6.55
N MET A 154 -17.66 -9.38 -6.08
CA MET A 154 -18.19 -9.80 -4.78
C MET A 154 -17.40 -9.25 -3.59
N LEU A 155 -16.17 -8.74 -3.78
CA LEU A 155 -15.41 -8.11 -2.68
C LEU A 155 -16.11 -6.83 -2.21
N SER A 156 -16.34 -5.88 -3.11
CA SER A 156 -17.09 -4.68 -2.77
C SER A 156 -18.57 -4.96 -2.54
N ASN A 157 -19.19 -5.82 -3.35
CA ASN A 157 -20.64 -6.10 -3.21
C ASN A 157 -21.01 -6.82 -1.92
N ARG A 158 -20.16 -7.69 -1.34
CA ARG A 158 -20.48 -8.35 -0.05
C ARG A 158 -20.34 -7.41 1.13
N VAL A 159 -19.43 -6.44 1.07
CA VAL A 159 -19.34 -5.35 2.06
C VAL A 159 -20.62 -4.50 1.97
N SER A 160 -20.98 -3.98 0.79
CA SER A 160 -22.21 -3.21 0.60
C SER A 160 -23.47 -3.99 1.00
N TYR A 161 -23.54 -5.29 0.72
CA TYR A 161 -24.68 -6.14 1.08
C TYR A 161 -24.79 -6.39 2.59
N PHE A 162 -23.68 -6.69 3.28
CA PHE A 162 -23.72 -7.00 4.71
C PHE A 162 -24.00 -5.76 5.58
N PHE A 163 -23.36 -4.63 5.26
CA PHE A 163 -23.54 -3.38 6.01
C PHE A 163 -24.73 -2.53 5.50
N ASP A 164 -25.47 -3.01 4.50
CA ASP A 164 -26.65 -2.35 3.89
C ASP A 164 -26.32 -0.94 3.36
N TRP A 165 -25.24 -0.82 2.58
CA TRP A 165 -24.73 0.43 2.02
C TRP A 165 -25.09 0.57 0.54
N HIS A 166 -25.76 1.67 0.18
CA HIS A 166 -26.41 1.85 -1.12
C HIS A 166 -25.59 2.72 -2.09
N GLY A 167 -24.42 3.20 -1.68
CA GLY A 167 -23.49 3.93 -2.53
C GLY A 167 -22.73 3.04 -3.55
N PRO A 168 -21.92 3.65 -4.43
CA PRO A 168 -21.16 2.93 -5.46
C PRO A 168 -20.26 1.82 -4.92
N SER A 169 -20.28 0.64 -5.55
CA SER A 169 -19.47 -0.54 -5.20
C SER A 169 -18.53 -0.91 -6.37
N MET A 170 -17.21 -0.92 -6.16
CA MET A 170 -16.16 -1.13 -7.18
C MET A 170 -14.91 -1.87 -6.64
N THR A 171 -14.08 -2.50 -7.49
CA THR A 171 -13.03 -3.46 -7.07
C THR A 171 -11.70 -3.39 -7.90
N SER A 172 -10.54 -3.50 -7.22
CA SER A 172 -9.10 -3.42 -7.63
C SER A 172 -8.15 -4.37 -6.79
N SER A 173 -7.24 -3.90 -5.90
CA SER A 173 -6.48 -4.62 -4.79
C SER A 173 -5.90 -6.06 -5.06
N ASN A 174 -5.48 -6.94 -4.10
CA ASN A 174 -4.65 -8.19 -4.34
C ASN A 174 -4.56 -9.24 -3.17
N LEU A 175 -4.43 -10.57 -3.41
CA LEU A 175 -3.89 -11.62 -2.49
C LEU A 175 -3.35 -12.88 -3.21
N LEU A 176 -2.49 -13.69 -2.54
CA LEU A 176 -1.63 -14.71 -3.15
C LEU A 176 -1.93 -16.16 -2.70
N TYR A 177 -2.42 -17.04 -3.59
CA TYR A 177 -2.67 -18.47 -3.28
C TYR A 177 -2.17 -19.49 -4.31
N ASP A 178 -1.79 -19.09 -5.52
CA ASP A 178 -1.37 -20.00 -6.60
C ASP A 178 0.08 -19.80 -7.04
N VAL A 179 0.70 -20.88 -7.51
CA VAL A 179 2.08 -20.87 -8.01
C VAL A 179 2.21 -20.23 -9.39
N GLY A 180 1.13 -20.15 -10.16
CA GLY A 180 1.12 -19.58 -11.51
C GLY A 180 1.61 -18.13 -11.57
N ASP A 181 1.13 -17.27 -10.67
CA ASP A 181 1.56 -15.87 -10.60
C ASP A 181 3.03 -15.72 -10.17
N PHE A 182 3.51 -16.56 -9.25
CA PHE A 182 4.94 -16.59 -8.89
C PHE A 182 5.80 -16.98 -10.10
N ILE A 183 5.39 -17.98 -10.87
CA ILE A 183 6.07 -18.41 -12.10
C ILE A 183 6.01 -17.30 -13.17
N ALA A 184 4.88 -16.61 -13.33
CA ALA A 184 4.72 -15.51 -14.27
C ALA A 184 5.66 -14.34 -13.97
N GLU A 185 5.69 -13.87 -12.72
CA GLU A 185 6.55 -12.77 -12.27
C GLU A 185 8.05 -13.16 -12.27
N SER A 186 8.37 -14.44 -12.03
CA SER A 186 9.71 -15.01 -12.24
C SER A 186 10.13 -14.97 -13.72
N ASN A 187 9.24 -15.38 -14.65
CA ASN A 187 9.49 -15.32 -16.10
C ASN A 187 9.69 -13.87 -16.59
N PHE A 188 8.97 -12.89 -16.03
CA PHE A 188 9.18 -11.46 -16.28
C PHE A 188 10.43 -10.89 -15.59
N GLN A 189 11.14 -11.69 -14.77
CA GLN A 189 12.33 -11.30 -14.01
C GLN A 189 12.10 -10.15 -13.01
N MET A 190 10.86 -9.99 -12.53
CA MET A 190 10.50 -8.91 -11.61
C MET A 190 10.71 -9.30 -10.14
N LEU A 191 10.70 -10.60 -9.81
CA LEU A 191 10.91 -11.10 -8.45
C LEU A 191 12.39 -11.13 -8.02
N SER A 192 12.63 -10.67 -6.79
CA SER A 192 13.88 -10.83 -6.07
C SER A 192 14.11 -12.32 -5.72
N PRO A 193 15.24 -12.95 -6.13
CA PRO A 193 15.49 -14.37 -5.86
C PRO A 193 15.59 -14.72 -4.37
N ASP A 194 16.03 -13.76 -3.55
CA ASP A 194 16.12 -13.87 -2.08
C ASP A 194 14.91 -13.25 -1.36
N ALA A 195 13.87 -12.88 -2.11
CA ALA A 195 12.65 -12.25 -1.62
C ALA A 195 12.90 -11.01 -0.74
N ARG A 196 13.70 -10.03 -1.20
CA ARG A 196 13.90 -8.75 -0.49
C ARG A 196 13.75 -7.54 -1.42
N SER A 197 12.74 -6.71 -1.16
CA SER A 197 12.58 -5.39 -1.80
C SER A 197 13.57 -4.38 -1.21
N ARG A 198 14.78 -4.30 -1.77
CA ARG A 198 15.87 -3.41 -1.33
C ARG A 198 15.72 -2.01 -1.93
N MET A 199 14.81 -1.18 -1.40
CA MET A 199 14.60 0.19 -1.91
C MET A 199 15.92 0.95 -2.02
N TRP A 200 16.25 1.36 -3.25
CA TRP A 200 17.36 2.25 -3.61
C TRP A 200 18.77 1.74 -3.27
N ASP A 201 18.92 0.46 -2.91
CA ASP A 201 20.22 -0.18 -2.69
C ASP A 201 20.92 -0.49 -4.04
N ALA A 202 22.25 -0.57 -4.02
CA ALA A 202 23.05 -0.94 -5.18
C ALA A 202 22.85 -2.40 -5.61
N ASP A 203 22.49 -3.27 -4.66
CA ASP A 203 22.32 -4.72 -4.87
C ASP A 203 20.81 -5.08 -4.99
N ALA A 204 19.97 -4.07 -5.25
CA ALA A 204 18.58 -4.19 -5.65
C ALA A 204 18.43 -5.15 -6.86
N ASN A 205 17.60 -6.19 -6.72
CA ASN A 205 17.57 -7.34 -7.63
C ASN A 205 16.16 -7.83 -8.01
N GLY A 206 15.12 -7.04 -7.72
CA GLY A 206 13.71 -7.37 -7.93
C GLY A 206 12.88 -7.06 -6.68
N TYR A 207 11.57 -7.31 -6.75
CA TYR A 207 10.67 -7.11 -5.60
C TYR A 207 10.34 -8.42 -4.87
N ALA A 208 9.97 -8.34 -3.60
CA ALA A 208 9.46 -9.48 -2.84
C ALA A 208 7.92 -9.46 -2.82
N ARG A 209 7.22 -10.54 -3.20
CA ARG A 209 5.76 -10.60 -3.06
C ARG A 209 5.36 -10.63 -1.57
N GLY A 210 4.20 -10.05 -1.25
CA GLY A 210 3.64 -10.05 0.10
C GLY A 210 2.12 -10.09 0.11
N GLU A 211 1.54 -10.57 1.20
CA GLU A 211 0.10 -10.51 1.45
C GLU A 211 -0.24 -9.29 2.32
N GLY A 212 -1.37 -8.66 2.04
CA GLY A 212 -1.88 -7.56 2.84
C GLY A 212 -3.32 -7.22 2.53
N VAL A 213 -4.10 -6.94 3.58
CA VAL A 213 -5.47 -6.41 3.49
C VAL A 213 -5.53 -5.14 4.33
N ALA A 214 -6.13 -4.08 3.81
CA ALA A 214 -6.28 -2.81 4.50
C ALA A 214 -7.61 -2.15 4.15
N THR A 215 -8.15 -1.39 5.08
CA THR A 215 -9.38 -0.61 4.92
C THR A 215 -9.22 0.75 5.60
N LEU A 216 -9.68 1.81 4.92
CA LEU A 216 -9.80 3.15 5.46
C LEU A 216 -11.28 3.54 5.41
N LEU A 217 -11.84 4.04 6.52
CA LEU A 217 -13.13 4.71 6.52
C LEU A 217 -12.89 6.21 6.27
N LEU A 218 -13.60 6.77 5.28
CA LEU A 218 -13.34 8.11 4.75
C LEU A 218 -14.59 8.98 4.78
N LYS A 219 -14.45 10.24 5.20
CA LYS A 219 -15.47 11.30 5.06
C LYS A 219 -14.84 12.56 4.47
N THR A 220 -15.65 13.50 3.98
CA THR A 220 -15.16 14.88 3.82
C THR A 220 -14.78 15.40 5.20
N ARG A 221 -13.68 16.15 5.29
CA ARG A 221 -13.20 16.68 6.57
C ARG A 221 -14.27 17.48 7.31
N GLN A 222 -15.04 18.29 6.59
CA GLN A 222 -16.16 19.05 7.15
C GLN A 222 -17.23 18.16 7.80
N ALA A 223 -17.54 16.99 7.21
CA ALA A 223 -18.50 16.05 7.79
C ALA A 223 -17.92 15.28 8.98
N ALA A 224 -16.61 15.01 9.00
CA ALA A 224 -15.92 14.43 10.15
C ALA A 224 -15.90 15.41 11.34
N GLU A 225 -15.54 16.68 11.09
CA GLU A 225 -15.55 17.77 12.08
C GLU A 225 -16.97 18.08 12.59
N ALA A 226 -18.01 17.92 11.76
CA ALA A 226 -19.40 18.17 12.14
C ALA A 226 -20.01 17.07 13.03
N ASP A 227 -19.73 15.80 12.74
CA ASP A 227 -20.27 14.66 13.49
C ASP A 227 -19.42 14.34 14.74
N GLY A 228 -18.22 14.93 14.85
CA GLY A 228 -17.31 14.76 15.98
C GLY A 228 -16.43 13.50 15.88
N ASP A 229 -16.20 12.98 14.67
CA ASP A 229 -15.35 11.82 14.44
C ASP A 229 -13.91 12.05 14.92
N HIS A 230 -13.24 10.97 15.33
CA HIS A 230 -11.78 10.99 15.39
C HIS A 230 -11.21 11.12 13.97
N ILE A 231 -10.18 11.96 13.79
CA ILE A 231 -9.48 12.12 12.51
C ILE A 231 -8.04 11.63 12.70
N GLU A 232 -7.73 10.48 12.10
CA GLU A 232 -6.39 9.89 12.09
C GLU A 232 -5.41 10.73 11.26
N CYS A 233 -5.85 11.16 10.07
CA CYS A 233 -5.05 11.89 9.09
C CYS A 233 -5.96 12.57 8.04
N ILE A 234 -5.45 13.60 7.36
CA ILE A 234 -6.13 14.28 6.25
C ILE A 234 -5.43 13.94 4.92
N ILE A 235 -6.19 13.38 3.98
CA ILE A 235 -5.83 13.31 2.56
C ILE A 235 -6.19 14.65 1.90
N ARG A 236 -5.18 15.37 1.41
CA ARG A 236 -5.33 16.72 0.86
C ARG A 236 -5.67 16.76 -0.63
N GLU A 237 -5.18 15.79 -1.40
CA GLU A 237 -5.51 15.58 -2.81
C GLU A 237 -5.07 14.17 -3.24
N THR A 238 -5.59 13.68 -4.36
CA THR A 238 -5.09 12.50 -5.06
C THR A 238 -4.94 12.79 -6.56
N ALA A 239 -3.92 12.20 -7.20
CA ALA A 239 -3.70 12.35 -8.64
C ALA A 239 -3.44 11.00 -9.31
N LEU A 240 -3.82 10.89 -10.58
CA LEU A 240 -3.59 9.74 -11.45
C LEU A 240 -3.18 10.23 -12.84
N ASN A 241 -2.24 9.55 -13.48
CA ASN A 241 -1.90 9.72 -14.89
C ASN A 241 -1.44 8.37 -15.49
N GLN A 242 -0.64 8.39 -16.56
CA GLN A 242 -0.09 7.22 -17.24
C GLN A 242 1.34 7.50 -17.71
N ASP A 243 2.21 6.49 -17.71
CA ASP A 243 3.60 6.61 -18.19
C ASP A 243 3.69 6.91 -19.69
N GLY A 244 2.64 6.55 -20.44
CA GLY A 244 2.54 6.81 -21.87
C GLY A 244 3.32 5.80 -22.70
N ARG A 245 4.16 6.28 -23.64
CA ARG A 245 4.96 5.42 -24.52
C ARG A 245 6.41 5.36 -24.06
N THR A 246 6.71 4.39 -23.21
CA THR A 246 8.07 4.04 -22.76
C THR A 246 8.69 2.93 -23.64
N PRO A 247 9.99 2.60 -23.49
CA PRO A 247 10.68 1.61 -24.34
C PRO A 247 10.12 0.17 -24.26
N GLY A 248 9.42 -0.16 -23.18
CA GLY A 248 8.72 -1.44 -22.98
C GLY A 248 7.52 -1.23 -22.05
N GLN A 249 6.47 -2.04 -22.19
CA GLN A 249 5.16 -1.78 -21.57
C GLN A 249 5.16 -1.70 -20.02
N THR A 250 6.18 -2.29 -19.39
CA THR A 250 6.42 -2.30 -17.94
C THR A 250 7.52 -1.34 -17.47
N MET A 251 8.13 -0.56 -18.38
CA MET A 251 9.17 0.41 -18.04
C MET A 251 8.54 1.74 -17.57
N PRO A 252 8.85 2.23 -16.35
CA PRO A 252 8.27 3.47 -15.82
C PRO A 252 8.85 4.74 -16.45
N SER A 253 8.15 5.87 -16.28
CA SER A 253 8.54 7.18 -16.83
C SER A 253 8.76 8.23 -15.73
N ALA A 254 10.03 8.57 -15.48
CA ALA A 254 10.41 9.65 -14.55
C ALA A 254 9.71 10.98 -14.87
N ALA A 255 9.46 11.26 -16.15
CA ALA A 255 8.74 12.47 -16.58
C ALA A 255 7.25 12.43 -16.20
N ALA A 256 6.58 11.29 -16.37
CA ALA A 256 5.18 11.13 -15.98
C ALA A 256 5.02 11.18 -14.46
N GLN A 257 5.90 10.53 -13.71
CA GLN A 257 5.93 10.57 -12.24
C GLN A 257 6.24 11.99 -11.72
N THR A 258 7.22 12.69 -12.30
CA THR A 258 7.51 14.10 -11.96
C THR A 258 6.27 14.98 -12.17
N GLN A 259 5.56 14.81 -13.28
CA GLN A 259 4.34 15.58 -13.55
C GLN A 259 3.21 15.20 -12.59
N LEU A 260 3.05 13.91 -12.27
CA LEU A 260 2.04 13.43 -11.32
C LEU A 260 2.19 14.07 -9.94
N ILE A 261 3.41 14.07 -9.40
CA ILE A 261 3.72 14.65 -8.09
C ILE A 261 3.45 16.16 -8.09
N ARG A 262 3.90 16.88 -9.13
CA ARG A 262 3.67 18.33 -9.27
C ARG A 262 2.20 18.69 -9.45
N ASP A 263 1.45 17.93 -10.24
CA ASP A 263 0.01 18.10 -10.42
C ASP A 263 -0.74 17.88 -9.09
N CYS A 264 -0.38 16.85 -8.32
CA CYS A 264 -0.97 16.58 -7.02
C CYS A 264 -0.72 17.75 -6.05
N TYR A 265 0.53 18.22 -5.95
CA TYR A 265 0.91 19.37 -5.12
C TYR A 265 0.14 20.65 -5.49
N ALA A 266 0.12 21.00 -6.78
CA ALA A 266 -0.55 22.21 -7.24
C ALA A 266 -2.07 22.17 -7.01
N ARG A 267 -2.70 20.99 -7.13
CA ARG A 267 -4.14 20.81 -6.87
C ARG A 267 -4.48 20.80 -5.37
N ALA A 268 -3.59 20.28 -4.52
CA ALA A 268 -3.70 20.37 -3.05
C ALA A 268 -3.57 21.80 -2.48
N GLY A 269 -3.26 22.79 -3.33
CA GLY A 269 -2.95 24.17 -2.95
C GLY A 269 -1.54 24.34 -2.40
N LEU A 270 -0.65 23.36 -2.58
CA LEU A 270 0.73 23.40 -2.10
C LEU A 270 1.64 24.03 -3.15
N ASP A 271 2.52 24.90 -2.65
CA ASP A 271 3.47 25.65 -3.46
C ASP A 271 4.81 25.68 -2.73
N LEU A 272 5.82 25.01 -3.31
CA LEU A 272 7.14 24.85 -2.71
C LEU A 272 7.86 26.19 -2.46
N THR A 273 7.45 27.29 -3.10
CA THR A 273 8.02 28.61 -2.77
C THR A 273 7.63 29.10 -1.36
N ASN A 274 6.70 28.43 -0.68
CA ASN A 274 6.48 28.56 0.76
C ASN A 274 7.24 27.45 1.52
N PRO A 275 8.21 27.77 2.40
CA PRO A 275 8.88 26.79 3.25
C PRO A 275 7.94 25.89 4.08
N GLY A 276 6.75 26.39 4.45
CA GLY A 276 5.73 25.61 5.18
C GLY A 276 4.92 24.61 4.34
N HIS A 277 5.15 24.56 3.02
CA HIS A 277 4.54 23.60 2.08
C HIS A 277 5.54 22.53 1.60
N HIS A 278 6.75 22.47 2.14
CA HIS A 278 7.69 21.40 1.79
C HIS A 278 7.27 20.06 2.43
N PRO A 279 7.35 18.94 1.70
CA PRO A 279 7.24 17.61 2.31
C PRO A 279 8.43 17.39 3.26
N GLN A 280 8.16 16.68 4.36
CA GLN A 280 9.17 16.27 5.34
C GLN A 280 9.54 14.79 5.18
N TYR A 281 8.58 13.98 4.74
CA TYR A 281 8.73 12.58 4.37
C TYR A 281 8.11 12.36 2.97
N PHE A 282 8.45 11.23 2.34
CA PHE A 282 7.81 10.72 1.14
C PHE A 282 7.81 9.18 1.20
N GLU A 283 6.63 8.57 1.16
CA GLU A 283 6.50 7.12 1.03
C GLU A 283 6.65 6.72 -0.44
N ALA A 284 7.81 6.15 -0.79
CA ALA A 284 8.12 5.73 -2.15
C ALA A 284 7.39 4.44 -2.55
N HIS A 285 7.20 4.26 -3.85
CA HIS A 285 6.89 2.96 -4.43
C HIS A 285 8.04 1.98 -4.15
N GLY A 286 9.29 2.36 -4.37
CA GLY A 286 10.50 1.78 -3.79
C GLY A 286 10.50 0.25 -3.71
N THR A 287 10.54 -0.40 -4.87
CA THR A 287 10.34 -1.87 -4.99
C THR A 287 11.62 -2.68 -4.88
N GLY A 288 12.80 -2.07 -5.00
CA GLY A 288 14.09 -2.78 -5.03
C GLY A 288 14.44 -3.31 -6.42
N THR A 289 14.00 -2.63 -7.48
CA THR A 289 14.24 -3.02 -8.86
C THR A 289 15.41 -2.21 -9.48
N PRO A 290 16.35 -2.85 -10.21
CA PRO A 290 17.48 -2.14 -10.83
C PRO A 290 17.08 -0.97 -11.75
N ALA A 291 15.90 -1.06 -12.38
CA ALA A 291 15.42 -0.11 -13.37
C ALA A 291 14.41 0.90 -12.80
N GLY A 292 13.51 0.49 -11.90
CA GLY A 292 12.47 1.37 -11.36
C GLY A 292 12.99 2.34 -10.31
N ASP A 293 13.83 1.86 -9.39
CA ASP A 293 14.30 2.62 -8.24
C ASP A 293 15.07 3.91 -8.65
N PRO A 294 16.00 3.91 -9.63
CA PRO A 294 16.64 5.14 -10.10
C PRO A 294 15.68 6.09 -10.85
N ILE A 295 14.67 5.55 -11.54
CA ILE A 295 13.66 6.33 -12.28
C ILE A 295 12.74 7.07 -11.32
N GLU A 296 12.31 6.42 -10.24
CA GLU A 296 11.53 7.03 -9.16
C GLU A 296 12.36 8.08 -8.40
N ALA A 297 13.59 7.75 -8.02
CA ALA A 297 14.48 8.68 -7.32
C ALA A 297 14.71 9.96 -8.14
N GLU A 298 14.93 9.83 -9.46
CA GLU A 298 14.98 10.98 -10.37
C GLU A 298 13.66 11.74 -10.43
N ALA A 299 12.50 11.07 -10.41
CA ALA A 299 11.20 11.74 -10.45
C ALA A 299 10.95 12.59 -9.19
N ILE A 300 11.24 12.06 -8.00
CA ILE A 300 11.13 12.77 -6.72
C ILE A 300 12.13 13.94 -6.68
N ARG A 301 13.37 13.71 -7.13
CA ARG A 301 14.41 14.74 -7.24
C ARG A 301 13.99 15.86 -8.20
N SER A 302 13.45 15.53 -9.37
CA SER A 302 12.93 16.52 -10.32
C SER A 302 11.67 17.23 -9.83
N ALA A 303 10.81 16.57 -9.04
CA ALA A 303 9.61 17.19 -8.48
C ALA A 303 9.93 18.26 -7.42
N PHE A 304 10.78 17.91 -6.44
CA PHE A 304 11.03 18.75 -5.25
C PHE A 304 12.40 19.44 -5.22
N ILE A 305 13.47 18.74 -5.61
CA ILE A 305 14.87 19.16 -5.38
C ILE A 305 15.38 20.07 -6.49
N THR A 306 15.22 19.69 -7.75
CA THR A 306 15.51 20.55 -8.92
C THR A 306 14.23 21.05 -9.59
N ASN A 307 13.32 21.57 -8.76
CA ASN A 307 12.14 22.27 -9.23
C ASN A 307 12.54 23.63 -9.83
N LYS A 308 12.20 23.88 -11.09
CA LYS A 308 12.60 25.12 -11.81
C LYS A 308 12.18 26.40 -11.08
N LYS A 309 10.99 26.41 -10.47
CA LYS A 309 10.48 27.59 -9.74
C LYS A 309 11.35 27.90 -8.51
N MET A 310 11.77 26.87 -7.77
CA MET A 310 12.68 27.02 -6.62
C MET A 310 14.05 27.57 -7.04
N GLN A 311 14.56 27.10 -8.18
CA GLN A 311 15.83 27.56 -8.74
C GLN A 311 15.76 29.02 -9.23
N GLU A 312 14.66 29.40 -9.87
CA GLU A 312 14.40 30.76 -10.37
C GLU A 312 14.32 31.80 -9.24
N TYR A 313 13.66 31.46 -8.12
CA TYR A 313 13.63 32.30 -6.92
C TYR A 313 14.84 32.15 -5.98
N GLY A 314 15.83 31.31 -6.33
CA GLY A 314 17.04 31.10 -5.52
C GLY A 314 16.78 30.51 -4.13
N LEU A 315 15.69 29.74 -3.97
CA LEU A 315 15.20 29.30 -2.66
C LEU A 315 15.97 28.07 -2.11
N PRO A 316 16.10 27.95 -0.78
CA PRO A 316 16.82 26.83 -0.17
C PRO A 316 16.09 25.51 -0.37
N VAL A 317 16.82 24.48 -0.77
CA VAL A 317 16.33 23.10 -0.81
C VAL A 317 16.46 22.48 0.58
N LEU A 318 15.32 22.16 1.19
CA LEU A 318 15.26 21.38 2.43
C LEU A 318 15.46 19.88 2.13
N PRO A 319 16.12 19.10 3.01
CA PRO A 319 16.16 17.64 2.89
C PRO A 319 14.77 17.03 3.01
N LEU A 320 14.54 15.99 2.21
CA LEU A 320 13.33 15.16 2.21
C LEU A 320 13.71 13.75 2.65
N PHE A 321 13.04 13.22 3.68
CA PHE A 321 13.22 11.82 4.05
C PHE A 321 12.40 10.91 3.12
N VAL A 322 12.97 9.79 2.68
CA VAL A 322 12.29 8.86 1.76
C VAL A 322 12.41 7.43 2.28
N GLY A 323 11.32 6.66 2.22
CA GLY A 323 11.32 5.25 2.61
C GLY A 323 10.20 4.46 1.93
N SER A 324 10.32 3.12 1.96
CA SER A 324 9.31 2.20 1.42
C SER A 324 8.96 1.12 2.45
N SER A 325 7.67 0.99 2.73
CA SER A 325 7.05 -0.10 3.51
C SER A 325 7.43 -1.49 3.01
N LYS A 326 7.74 -1.63 1.71
CA LYS A 326 8.07 -2.91 1.07
C LYS A 326 9.38 -3.52 1.59
N THR A 327 10.25 -2.71 2.18
CA THR A 327 11.45 -3.20 2.88
C THR A 327 11.09 -4.06 4.11
N VAL A 328 9.96 -3.78 4.77
CA VAL A 328 9.53 -4.43 6.02
C VAL A 328 8.44 -5.49 5.80
N ILE A 329 7.47 -5.25 4.91
CA ILE A 329 6.30 -6.13 4.69
C ILE A 329 6.17 -6.67 3.25
N GLY A 330 7.20 -6.47 2.41
CA GLY A 330 7.17 -6.86 1.00
C GLY A 330 6.24 -5.99 0.15
N HIS A 331 6.24 -6.24 -1.17
CA HIS A 331 5.27 -5.64 -2.08
C HIS A 331 3.94 -6.39 -1.99
N THR A 332 2.98 -5.81 -1.28
CA THR A 332 1.61 -6.35 -1.18
C THR A 332 0.76 -5.98 -2.40
N GLU A 333 1.32 -6.20 -3.60
CA GLU A 333 0.96 -5.62 -4.91
C GLU A 333 0.01 -4.41 -4.84
N ALA A 334 -1.28 -4.58 -5.13
CA ALA A 334 -2.23 -3.46 -5.19
C ALA A 334 -2.80 -3.00 -3.82
N THR A 335 -2.58 -3.75 -2.73
CA THR A 335 -2.77 -3.22 -1.36
C THR A 335 -1.62 -2.27 -0.97
N ALA A 336 -0.49 -2.27 -1.69
CA ALA A 336 0.70 -1.52 -1.28
C ALA A 336 0.51 0.01 -1.26
N GLY A 337 -0.48 0.55 -1.97
CA GLY A 337 -0.87 1.97 -1.86
C GLY A 337 -1.48 2.28 -0.49
N LEU A 338 -2.37 1.43 0.03
CA LEU A 338 -2.92 1.56 1.38
C LEU A 338 -1.88 1.24 2.45
N ALA A 339 -1.00 0.27 2.21
CA ALA A 339 0.09 -0.06 3.12
C ALA A 339 1.06 1.12 3.32
N GLY A 340 1.41 1.81 2.23
CA GLY A 340 2.21 3.04 2.26
C GLY A 340 1.49 4.20 2.96
N LEU A 341 0.22 4.44 2.63
CA LEU A 341 -0.60 5.49 3.26
C LEU A 341 -0.80 5.26 4.77
N LEU A 342 -0.99 4.01 5.20
CA LEU A 342 -1.03 3.64 6.62
C LEU A 342 0.32 3.89 7.31
N LYS A 343 1.45 3.51 6.68
CA LYS A 343 2.79 3.83 7.22
C LYS A 343 3.01 5.34 7.37
N ALA A 344 2.61 6.14 6.38
CA ALA A 344 2.68 7.60 6.44
C ALA A 344 1.78 8.17 7.55
N SER A 345 0.52 7.73 7.64
CA SER A 345 -0.43 8.11 8.69
C SER A 345 0.12 7.82 10.09
N LEU A 346 0.60 6.58 10.33
CA LEU A 346 1.15 6.16 11.62
C LEU A 346 2.43 6.93 11.99
N ALA A 347 3.30 7.24 11.01
CA ALA A 347 4.48 8.07 11.22
C ALA A 347 4.13 9.52 11.61
N LEU A 348 3.12 10.11 10.94
CA LEU A 348 2.58 11.43 11.26
C LEU A 348 1.98 11.45 12.68
N GLN A 349 1.13 10.48 13.02
CA GLN A 349 0.51 10.33 14.35
C GLN A 349 1.57 10.22 15.45
N ASN A 350 2.51 9.29 15.31
CA ASN A 350 3.55 9.03 16.31
C ASN A 350 4.65 10.11 16.37
N SER A 351 4.71 11.03 15.40
CA SER A 351 5.77 12.06 15.30
C SER A 351 7.17 11.48 15.07
N MET A 352 7.27 10.32 14.42
CA MET A 352 8.52 9.60 14.18
C MET A 352 8.54 9.04 12.76
N ILE A 353 9.69 9.07 12.08
CA ILE A 353 9.87 8.44 10.75
C ILE A 353 10.50 7.05 10.97
N PRO A 354 9.84 5.95 10.53
CA PRO A 354 10.32 4.58 10.73
C PRO A 354 11.55 4.24 9.88
N PRO A 355 12.40 3.27 10.30
CA PRO A 355 13.56 2.86 9.52
C PRO A 355 13.16 2.19 8.18
N ASN A 356 13.90 2.52 7.14
CA ASN A 356 13.92 1.82 5.86
C ASN A 356 15.05 0.79 5.88
N ILE A 357 14.71 -0.49 6.13
CA ILE A 357 15.71 -1.57 6.24
C ILE A 357 16.21 -2.03 4.86
N LEU A 358 17.18 -2.95 4.85
CA LEU A 358 17.79 -3.57 3.66
C LEU A 358 18.66 -2.66 2.77
N LEU A 359 18.79 -1.38 3.10
CA LEU A 359 19.79 -0.48 2.51
C LEU A 359 21.15 -0.68 3.20
N ASN A 360 22.12 -1.23 2.47
CA ASN A 360 23.53 -1.36 2.85
C ASN A 360 24.40 -0.31 2.15
N ARG A 361 24.10 0.00 0.89
CA ARG A 361 24.83 0.94 0.04
C ARG A 361 23.87 1.50 -1.01
N LEU A 362 23.74 2.83 -1.09
CA LEU A 362 22.91 3.46 -2.11
C LEU A 362 23.35 3.09 -3.52
N ASN A 363 22.38 2.96 -4.42
CA ASN A 363 22.61 2.81 -5.85
C ASN A 363 23.44 4.01 -6.37
N PRO A 364 24.53 3.82 -7.13
CA PRO A 364 25.40 4.92 -7.59
C PRO A 364 24.70 5.99 -8.44
N HIS A 365 23.54 5.70 -9.03
CA HIS A 365 22.74 6.71 -9.75
C HIS A 365 21.91 7.60 -8.81
N ILE A 366 21.67 7.17 -7.57
CA ILE A 366 20.87 7.84 -6.53
C ILE A 366 21.77 8.56 -5.52
N ASP A 367 22.92 7.96 -5.20
CA ASP A 367 23.92 8.50 -4.26
C ASP A 367 24.36 9.94 -4.58
N LEU A 368 24.34 10.32 -5.87
CA LEU A 368 24.65 11.66 -6.40
C LEU A 368 23.81 12.80 -5.80
N PHE A 369 22.70 12.50 -5.10
CA PHE A 369 21.80 13.48 -4.49
C PHE A 369 21.22 13.02 -3.14
N HIS A 370 21.88 12.07 -2.47
CA HIS A 370 21.43 11.56 -1.16
C HIS A 370 21.42 12.63 -0.07
N ASP A 371 22.21 13.68 -0.21
CA ASP A 371 22.27 14.80 0.75
C ASP A 371 20.94 15.56 0.81
N LYS A 372 20.13 15.46 -0.25
CA LYS A 372 18.77 16.01 -0.35
C LYS A 372 17.67 14.96 -0.21
N LEU A 373 17.84 13.74 -0.72
CA LEU A 373 16.89 12.63 -0.55
C LEU A 373 17.47 11.59 0.42
N GLN A 374 17.12 11.74 1.70
CA GLN A 374 17.76 11.00 2.80
C GLN A 374 16.93 9.76 3.16
N VAL A 375 17.56 8.57 3.15
CA VAL A 375 16.88 7.32 3.55
C VAL A 375 17.20 7.04 5.03
N PRO A 376 16.22 7.09 5.94
CA PRO A 376 16.46 6.89 7.37
C PRO A 376 16.63 5.40 7.68
N ILE A 377 17.83 4.98 8.06
CA ILE A 377 18.13 3.58 8.46
C ILE A 377 17.91 3.31 9.97
N SER A 378 17.34 4.28 10.69
CA SER A 378 16.96 4.17 12.10
C SER A 378 15.70 5.01 12.38
N LEU A 379 15.06 4.78 13.54
CA LEU A 379 13.83 5.46 13.94
C LEU A 379 14.17 6.88 14.41
N ILE A 380 13.76 7.89 13.64
CA ILE A 380 14.11 9.30 13.90
C ILE A 380 12.87 10.15 14.25
N PRO A 381 13.01 11.19 15.08
CA PRO A 381 11.94 12.17 15.29
C PRO A 381 11.55 12.87 13.99
N TRP A 382 10.26 13.18 13.84
CA TRP A 382 9.76 13.93 12.70
C TRP A 382 10.39 15.33 12.63
N PRO A 383 10.93 15.77 11.49
CA PRO A 383 11.67 17.03 11.41
C PRO A 383 10.72 18.24 11.55
N VAL A 384 11.03 19.13 12.49
CA VAL A 384 10.26 20.36 12.71
C VAL A 384 10.71 21.43 11.71
N LEU A 385 9.82 21.79 10.77
CA LEU A 385 10.02 22.93 9.88
C LEU A 385 10.02 24.23 10.70
N LYS A 386 11.08 25.03 10.60
CA LYS A 386 11.15 26.37 11.20
C LYS A 386 10.51 27.40 10.25
N GLY A 387 9.18 27.41 10.20
CA GLY A 387 8.35 28.34 9.42
C GLY A 387 7.36 29.09 10.30
N ASP A 388 7.02 30.32 9.90
CA ASP A 388 6.36 31.42 10.62
C ASP A 388 5.39 31.11 11.80
N LYS A 389 5.29 32.06 12.74
CA LYS A 389 4.66 31.96 14.07
C LYS A 389 3.13 31.70 14.07
N GLY A 390 2.49 31.59 12.90
CA GLY A 390 1.09 31.20 12.73
C GLY A 390 0.85 29.73 12.34
N LEU A 391 1.88 28.99 11.89
CA LEU A 391 1.74 27.63 11.33
C LEU A 391 2.70 26.60 11.95
N ASN A 392 3.15 26.84 13.19
CA ASN A 392 3.89 25.85 13.98
C ASN A 392 3.05 24.55 14.16
N GLY A 393 3.45 23.45 13.51
CA GLY A 393 2.99 22.10 13.88
C GLY A 393 2.39 21.23 12.77
N LEU A 394 2.14 21.75 11.56
CA LEU A 394 1.74 20.89 10.44
C LEU A 394 2.88 19.98 10.01
N LYS A 395 2.55 18.71 9.75
CA LYS A 395 3.45 17.65 9.29
C LYS A 395 2.96 17.14 7.93
N TRP A 396 3.87 16.91 6.99
CA TRP A 396 3.57 16.60 5.59
C TRP A 396 4.38 15.39 5.09
N ALA A 397 3.67 14.36 4.61
CA ALA A 397 4.17 13.10 4.09
C ALA A 397 3.83 12.92 2.60
#